data_AF-A0A6B1E904-F1
#
_entry.id   AF-A0A6B1E904-F1
#
_cell.length_a   1.000
_cell.length_b   1.000
_cell.length_c   1.000
_cell.angle_alpha   90.00
_cell.angle_beta   90.00
_cell.angle_gamma   90.00
#
_symmetry.space_group_name_H-M   'P 1'
#
loop_
_entity.id
_entity.type
_entity.pdbx_description
1 polymer ?
#
loop_
_entity_poly.entity_id
_entity_poly.type
_entity_poly.pdbx_seq_one_letter_code
_entity_poly.pdbx_strand_id
1 'polypeptide(L)'
;MAERGIAITNAHEAQAVADITQADPSFVPGAAGSRIVIRQRAATLAAFEWTEREVPAAVAGEPPRHLCSRHILVATQPEADQVMARLEAGEDFALLALDLSLDPGSGSLGGDLGCVPEGSFVAPFEDAAYGAGPGRVVVAESQFGFHVIEVISSGPATAQNHPQLDAESLARMAEDAELAALSVAQGEAQAQRQQLLIDIQAQIFERYGPDVRIDDRYGRWDPDQFRVVVDQTG
;
A
#
# COMPACT_ATOMS: atom_id res chain seq x y z
N MET A 1 19.53 9.64 5.22
CA MET A 1 19.31 10.84 6.07
C MET A 1 19.55 12.16 5.32
N ALA A 2 20.79 12.56 5.03
CA ALA A 2 21.09 13.87 4.41
C ALA A 2 20.49 14.07 3.00
N GLU A 3 20.54 13.03 2.15
CA GLU A 3 19.93 13.05 0.81
C GLU A 3 18.41 13.20 0.83
N ARG A 4 17.77 12.83 1.95
CA ARG A 4 16.33 12.96 2.19
C ARG A 4 15.97 14.28 2.92
N GLY A 5 16.93 15.19 3.09
CA GLY A 5 16.73 16.46 3.80
C GLY A 5 16.52 16.32 5.31
N ILE A 6 16.79 15.16 5.91
CA ILE A 6 16.54 14.90 7.34
C ILE A 6 17.67 15.52 8.16
N ALA A 7 17.35 16.60 8.90
CA ALA A 7 18.29 17.30 9.77
C ALA A 7 18.11 16.92 11.25
N ILE A 8 19.20 16.54 11.90
CA ILE A 8 19.24 16.38 13.36
C ILE A 8 19.38 17.77 13.99
N THR A 9 18.50 18.11 14.93
CA THR A 9 18.43 19.43 15.56
C THR A 9 18.86 19.34 17.02
N ASN A 10 19.11 20.50 17.65
CA ASN A 10 19.38 20.56 19.09
C ASN A 10 18.19 20.04 19.92
N ALA A 11 16.96 20.19 19.42
CA ALA A 11 15.78 19.65 20.07
C ALA A 11 15.78 18.11 20.04
N HIS A 12 16.18 17.52 18.91
CA HIS A 12 16.34 16.07 18.79
C HIS A 12 17.42 15.53 19.75
N GLU A 13 18.54 16.23 19.91
CA GLU A 13 19.60 15.83 20.86
C GLU A 13 19.15 15.98 22.32
N ALA A 14 18.45 17.06 22.67
CA ALA A 14 17.92 17.27 24.01
C ALA A 14 16.88 16.19 24.39
N GLN A 15 15.97 15.87 23.47
CA GLN A 15 14.98 14.82 23.67
C GLN A 15 15.64 13.44 23.75
N ALA A 16 16.66 13.17 22.93
CA ALA A 16 17.43 11.93 23.01
C ALA A 16 18.05 11.72 24.40
N VAL A 17 18.67 12.76 24.97
CA VAL A 17 19.21 12.70 26.33
C VAL A 17 18.11 12.39 27.35
N ALA A 18 16.96 13.08 27.26
CA ALA A 18 15.84 12.85 28.15
C ALA A 18 15.32 11.41 28.08
N ASP A 19 15.08 10.89 26.87
CA ASP A 19 14.59 9.52 26.63
C ASP A 19 15.55 8.47 27.20
N ILE A 20 16.85 8.64 26.93
CA ILE A 20 17.88 7.70 27.39
C ILE A 20 18.01 7.74 28.91
N THR A 21 18.08 8.92 29.52
CA THR A 21 18.17 9.07 30.98
C THR A 21 16.90 8.58 31.68
N GLN A 22 15.72 8.73 31.06
CA GLN A 22 14.48 8.17 31.60
C GLN A 22 14.48 6.64 31.58
N ALA A 23 14.94 6.04 30.48
CA ALA A 23 15.02 4.58 30.33
C ALA A 23 16.15 3.96 31.18
N ASP A 24 17.26 4.69 31.33
CA ASP A 24 18.40 4.34 32.14
C ASP A 24 18.89 5.55 32.96
N PRO A 25 18.44 5.69 34.21
CA PRO A 25 18.87 6.77 35.11
C PRO A 25 20.37 6.78 35.42
N SER A 26 21.10 5.70 35.13
CA SER A 26 22.54 5.63 35.30
C SER A 26 23.32 6.19 34.10
N PHE A 27 22.64 6.53 32.99
CA PHE A 27 23.26 7.13 31.82
C PHE A 27 23.88 8.50 32.14
N VAL A 28 25.12 8.71 31.68
CA VAL A 28 25.86 9.98 31.88
C VAL A 28 26.12 10.62 30.51
N PRO A 29 25.40 11.70 30.12
CA PRO A 29 25.48 12.32 28.78
C PRO A 29 26.84 12.90 28.36
N GLY A 30 27.84 12.86 29.24
CA GLY A 30 29.22 13.31 28.98
C GLY A 30 30.27 12.20 29.06
N ALA A 31 29.89 10.95 29.34
CA ALA A 31 30.83 9.83 29.40
C ALA A 31 31.40 9.47 28.02
N ALA A 32 32.51 8.73 27.99
CA ALA A 32 33.06 8.20 26.74
C ALA A 32 31.97 7.39 25.99
N GLY A 33 31.80 7.64 24.69
CA GLY A 33 30.81 6.96 23.83
C GLY A 33 29.33 7.36 24.01
N SER A 34 28.97 8.10 25.07
CA SER A 34 27.59 8.62 25.28
C SER A 34 27.07 9.44 24.09
N ARG A 35 27.95 10.19 23.41
CA ARG A 35 27.62 10.98 22.22
C ARG A 35 27.12 10.14 21.05
N ILE A 36 27.57 8.88 20.93
CA ILE A 36 27.15 7.97 19.87
C ILE A 36 25.68 7.57 20.09
N VAL A 37 25.35 7.18 21.32
CA VAL A 37 23.98 6.78 21.72
C VAL A 37 23.02 7.97 21.60
N ILE A 38 23.43 9.16 22.05
CA ILE A 38 22.62 10.38 21.95
C ILE A 38 22.37 10.72 20.48
N ARG A 39 23.40 10.72 19.62
CA ARG A 39 23.21 11.00 18.20
C ARG A 39 22.36 9.96 17.49
N GLN A 40 22.50 8.68 17.84
CA GLN A 40 21.66 7.62 17.27
C GLN A 40 20.21 7.86 17.61
N ARG A 41 19.89 8.10 18.89
CA ARG A 41 18.53 8.38 19.31
C ARG A 41 18.00 9.67 18.67
N ALA A 42 18.81 10.73 18.59
CA ALA A 42 18.45 11.97 17.93
C ALA A 42 18.19 11.80 16.42
N ALA A 43 18.97 10.94 15.74
CA ALA A 43 18.74 10.56 14.36
C ALA A 43 17.42 9.80 14.18
N THR A 44 17.11 8.87 15.08
CA THR A 44 15.82 8.17 15.08
C THR A 44 14.65 9.13 15.26
N LEU A 45 14.75 10.07 16.22
CA LEU A 45 13.72 11.08 16.46
C LEU A 45 13.52 11.97 15.22
N ALA A 46 14.60 12.43 14.60
CA ALA A 46 14.53 13.22 13.37
C ALA A 46 13.92 12.43 12.19
N ALA A 47 14.22 11.14 12.08
CA ALA A 47 13.63 10.26 11.07
C ALA A 47 12.13 10.06 11.32
N PHE A 48 11.70 9.90 12.57
CA PHE A 48 10.29 9.73 12.91
C PHE A 48 9.49 11.00 12.63
N GLU A 49 9.99 12.15 13.08
CA GLU A 49 9.40 13.46 12.79
C GLU A 49 9.27 13.67 11.27
N TRP A 50 10.32 13.34 10.50
CA TRP A 50 10.26 13.41 9.04
C TRP A 50 9.20 12.45 8.47
N THR A 51 9.16 11.18 8.88
CA THR A 51 8.14 10.25 8.37
C THR A 51 6.73 10.72 8.68
N GLU A 52 6.49 11.32 9.86
CA GLU A 52 5.16 11.84 10.22
C GLU A 52 4.75 13.06 9.41
N ARG A 53 5.70 13.90 8.97
CA ARG A 53 5.43 15.00 8.03
C ARG A 53 5.18 14.51 6.60
N GLU A 54 5.84 13.41 6.22
CA GLU A 54 5.84 12.90 4.84
C GLU A 54 4.82 11.78 4.61
N VAL A 55 4.21 11.19 5.66
CA VAL A 55 2.99 10.39 5.48
C VAL A 55 2.00 11.34 4.82
N PRO A 56 1.62 11.13 3.56
CA PRO A 56 0.59 11.95 2.98
C PRO A 56 -0.61 11.81 3.90
N ALA A 57 -1.16 12.94 4.38
CA ALA A 57 -2.55 12.89 4.83
C ALA A 57 -3.30 12.25 3.67
N ALA A 58 -3.90 11.06 3.89
CA ALA A 58 -4.52 10.24 2.86
C ALA A 58 -5.17 11.18 1.85
N VAL A 59 -4.65 11.17 0.61
CA VAL A 59 -4.85 12.25 -0.35
C VAL A 59 -6.34 12.55 -0.41
N ALA A 60 -6.73 13.69 0.16
CA ALA A 60 -8.10 14.12 0.13
C ALA A 60 -8.48 14.29 -1.35
N GLY A 61 -9.38 13.44 -1.86
CA GLY A 61 -10.24 13.83 -2.97
C GLY A 61 -10.18 13.06 -4.28
N GLU A 62 -9.63 11.84 -4.37
CA GLU A 62 -10.02 10.98 -5.49
C GLU A 62 -11.30 10.20 -5.13
N PRO A 63 -12.42 10.41 -5.85
CA PRO A 63 -13.64 9.66 -5.57
C PRO A 63 -13.36 8.17 -5.77
N PRO A 64 -13.91 7.30 -4.91
CA PRO A 64 -13.77 5.85 -5.06
C PRO A 64 -14.14 5.46 -6.49
N ARG A 65 -13.30 4.70 -7.17
CA ARG A 65 -13.60 4.25 -8.51
C ARG A 65 -14.57 3.07 -8.45
N HIS A 66 -15.48 3.01 -9.41
CA HIS A 66 -16.40 1.90 -9.58
C HIS A 66 -16.23 1.25 -10.96
N LEU A 67 -16.69 0.01 -11.04
CA LEU A 67 -16.87 -0.72 -12.29
C LEU A 67 -18.25 -1.39 -12.28
N CYS A 68 -19.12 -0.93 -13.17
CA CYS A 68 -20.36 -1.59 -13.54
C CYS A 68 -20.11 -2.41 -14.81
N SER A 69 -20.32 -3.71 -14.77
CA SER A 69 -20.05 -4.57 -15.92
C SER A 69 -20.93 -5.79 -15.96
N ARG A 70 -21.00 -6.40 -17.14
CA ARG A 70 -21.41 -7.79 -17.31
C ARG A 70 -20.34 -8.55 -18.07
N HIS A 71 -20.27 -9.86 -17.86
CA HIS A 71 -19.25 -10.68 -18.52
C HIS A 71 -19.77 -12.03 -19.02
N ILE A 72 -18.99 -12.64 -19.91
CA ILE A 72 -19.12 -14.03 -20.33
C ILE A 72 -17.76 -14.67 -20.09
N LEU A 73 -17.71 -15.69 -19.23
CA LEU A 73 -16.50 -16.47 -18.97
C LEU A 73 -16.47 -17.68 -19.89
N VAL A 74 -15.37 -17.88 -20.61
CA VAL A 74 -15.13 -19.08 -21.44
C VAL A 74 -13.75 -19.65 -21.16
N ALA A 75 -13.52 -20.92 -21.53
CA ALA A 75 -12.29 -21.60 -21.16
C ALA A 75 -11.10 -21.18 -22.03
N THR A 76 -11.35 -20.78 -23.28
CA THR A 76 -10.28 -20.59 -24.27
C THR A 76 -10.44 -19.30 -25.09
N GLN A 77 -9.31 -18.74 -25.55
CA GLN A 77 -9.30 -17.56 -26.43
C GLN A 77 -10.19 -17.74 -27.69
N PRO A 78 -10.16 -18.89 -28.40
CA PRO A 78 -11.03 -19.07 -29.57
C PRO A 78 -12.53 -19.03 -29.25
N GLU A 79 -12.95 -19.46 -28.06
CA GLU A 79 -14.35 -19.32 -27.63
C GLU A 79 -14.69 -17.85 -27.36
N ALA A 80 -13.76 -17.08 -26.77
CA ALA A 80 -13.96 -15.65 -26.54
C ALA A 80 -14.06 -14.89 -27.87
N ASP A 81 -13.21 -15.24 -28.85
CA ASP A 81 -13.26 -14.67 -30.20
C ASP A 81 -14.59 -14.97 -30.89
N GLN A 82 -15.15 -16.16 -30.68
CA GLN A 82 -16.49 -16.52 -31.19
C GLN A 82 -17.60 -15.68 -30.55
N VAL A 83 -17.54 -15.47 -29.23
CA VAL A 83 -18.49 -14.60 -28.52
C VAL A 83 -18.42 -13.18 -29.07
N MET A 84 -17.22 -12.63 -29.25
CA MET A 84 -17.01 -11.29 -29.84
C MET A 84 -17.64 -11.19 -31.24
N ALA A 85 -17.41 -12.18 -32.12
CA ALA A 85 -17.99 -12.20 -33.45
C ALA A 85 -19.52 -12.25 -33.44
N ARG A 86 -20.13 -12.99 -32.50
CA ARG A 86 -21.60 -13.07 -32.32
C ARG A 86 -22.18 -11.74 -31.83
N LEU A 87 -21.49 -11.07 -30.91
CA LEU A 87 -21.85 -9.72 -30.45
C LEU A 87 -21.77 -8.69 -31.58
N GLU A 88 -20.72 -8.75 -32.40
CA GLU A 88 -20.57 -7.89 -33.58
C GLU A 88 -21.67 -8.14 -34.64
N ALA A 89 -22.17 -9.37 -34.73
CA ALA A 89 -23.33 -9.73 -35.56
C ALA A 89 -24.68 -9.25 -34.99
N GLY A 90 -24.69 -8.67 -33.78
CA GLY A 90 -25.88 -8.10 -33.14
C GLY A 90 -26.67 -9.08 -32.28
N GLU A 91 -26.07 -10.21 -31.88
CA GLU A 91 -26.69 -11.09 -30.89
C GLU A 91 -26.74 -10.42 -29.50
N ASP A 92 -27.76 -10.77 -28.71
CA ASP A 92 -27.95 -10.20 -27.38
C ASP A 92 -26.92 -10.76 -26.38
N PHE A 93 -26.25 -9.87 -25.65
CA PHE A 93 -25.22 -10.24 -24.69
C PHE A 93 -25.74 -11.16 -23.58
N ALA A 94 -26.93 -10.87 -23.04
CA ALA A 94 -27.48 -11.66 -21.96
C ALA A 94 -27.80 -13.08 -22.43
N LEU A 95 -28.38 -13.24 -23.63
CA LEU A 95 -28.60 -14.57 -24.22
C LEU A 95 -27.30 -15.35 -24.43
N LEU A 96 -26.23 -14.70 -24.90
CA LEU A 96 -24.92 -15.34 -25.03
C LEU A 96 -24.34 -15.73 -23.67
N ALA A 97 -24.51 -14.90 -22.64
CA ALA A 97 -24.07 -15.22 -21.29
C ALA A 97 -24.81 -16.43 -20.70
N LEU A 98 -26.12 -16.52 -20.92
CA LEU A 98 -26.93 -17.68 -20.50
C LEU A 98 -26.50 -18.98 -21.20
N ASP A 99 -26.12 -18.89 -22.47
CA ASP A 99 -25.78 -20.05 -23.32
C ASP A 99 -24.33 -20.52 -23.11
N LEU A 100 -23.39 -19.59 -22.95
CA LEU A 100 -21.96 -19.87 -23.07
C LEU A 100 -21.15 -19.62 -21.81
N SER A 101 -21.64 -18.82 -20.85
CA SER A 101 -20.82 -18.43 -19.70
C SER A 101 -20.59 -19.59 -18.76
N LEU A 102 -19.32 -19.81 -18.42
CA LEU A 102 -18.86 -20.76 -17.40
C LEU A 102 -18.91 -20.18 -15.99
N ASP A 103 -19.28 -18.90 -15.82
CA ASP A 103 -19.46 -18.32 -14.49
C ASP A 103 -20.87 -18.68 -13.94
N PRO A 104 -20.96 -19.53 -12.90
CA PRO A 104 -22.25 -19.89 -12.31
C PRO A 104 -22.92 -18.73 -11.58
N GLY A 105 -22.16 -17.70 -11.17
CA GLY A 105 -22.66 -16.56 -10.41
C GLY A 105 -23.47 -15.58 -11.27
N SER A 106 -22.95 -15.26 -12.46
CA SER A 106 -23.56 -14.25 -13.34
C SER A 106 -24.16 -14.81 -14.63
N GLY A 107 -23.73 -15.98 -15.11
CA GLY A 107 -24.17 -16.53 -16.41
C GLY A 107 -25.69 -16.65 -16.54
N SER A 108 -26.34 -17.18 -15.51
CA SER A 108 -27.81 -17.29 -15.45
C SER A 108 -28.55 -15.95 -15.33
N LEU A 109 -27.84 -14.88 -15.00
CA LEU A 109 -28.33 -13.51 -14.86
C LEU A 109 -27.93 -12.62 -16.05
N GLY A 110 -27.61 -13.22 -17.21
CA GLY A 110 -27.20 -12.45 -18.38
C GLY A 110 -25.78 -11.88 -18.26
N GLY A 111 -24.95 -12.46 -17.40
CA GLY A 111 -23.59 -12.04 -17.14
C GLY A 111 -23.48 -10.84 -16.19
N ASP A 112 -24.58 -10.36 -15.61
CA ASP A 112 -24.58 -9.17 -14.76
C ASP A 112 -23.74 -9.34 -13.49
N LEU A 113 -22.76 -8.47 -13.30
CA LEU A 113 -21.92 -8.41 -12.10
C LEU A 113 -22.29 -7.21 -11.21
N GLY A 114 -23.28 -6.40 -11.62
CA GLY A 114 -23.63 -5.16 -10.95
C GLY A 114 -22.51 -4.14 -11.01
N CYS A 115 -22.55 -3.21 -10.05
CA CYS A 115 -21.53 -2.19 -9.88
C CYS A 115 -20.78 -2.39 -8.57
N VAL A 116 -19.46 -2.43 -8.65
CA VAL A 116 -18.59 -2.72 -7.50
C VAL A 116 -17.45 -1.70 -7.42
N PRO A 117 -16.86 -1.46 -6.23
CA PRO A 117 -15.67 -0.62 -6.09
C PRO A 117 -14.45 -1.26 -6.79
N GLU A 118 -13.47 -0.44 -7.17
CA GLU A 118 -12.15 -0.91 -7.63
C GLU A 118 -11.50 -1.88 -6.63
N GLY A 119 -10.83 -2.92 -7.14
CA GLY A 119 -10.26 -4.01 -6.35
C GLY A 119 -11.24 -5.14 -6.06
N SER A 120 -12.47 -5.10 -6.58
CA SER A 120 -13.46 -6.17 -6.40
C SER A 120 -13.27 -7.33 -7.36
N PHE A 121 -12.64 -7.09 -8.52
CA PHE A 121 -12.29 -8.14 -9.47
C PHE A 121 -10.77 -8.36 -9.52
N VAL A 122 -10.35 -9.44 -10.18
CA VAL A 122 -8.93 -9.71 -10.40
C VAL A 122 -8.31 -8.63 -11.30
N ALA A 123 -7.06 -8.23 -11.03
CA ALA A 123 -6.39 -7.14 -11.74
C ALA A 123 -6.49 -7.21 -13.28
N PRO A 124 -6.29 -8.38 -13.94
CA PRO A 124 -6.43 -8.44 -15.41
C PRO A 124 -7.82 -8.04 -15.94
N PHE A 125 -8.87 -8.34 -15.17
CA PHE A 125 -10.25 -7.97 -15.52
C PHE A 125 -10.44 -6.45 -15.40
N GLU A 126 -10.03 -5.88 -14.27
CA GLU A 126 -10.17 -4.45 -14.01
C GLU A 126 -9.32 -3.61 -14.97
N ASP A 127 -8.07 -4.00 -15.21
CA ASP A 127 -7.16 -3.32 -16.13
C ASP A 127 -7.74 -3.26 -17.54
N ALA A 128 -8.29 -4.38 -18.03
CA ALA A 128 -8.93 -4.43 -19.34
C ALA A 128 -10.20 -3.56 -19.39
N ALA A 129 -11.07 -3.66 -18.38
CA ALA A 129 -12.32 -2.92 -18.33
C ALA A 129 -12.10 -1.40 -18.23
N TYR A 130 -11.20 -0.96 -17.34
CA TYR A 130 -10.83 0.45 -17.20
C TYR A 130 -10.07 0.97 -18.43
N GLY A 131 -9.22 0.14 -19.04
CA GLY A 131 -8.51 0.50 -20.27
C GLY A 131 -9.43 0.67 -21.48
N ALA A 132 -10.51 -0.11 -21.56
CA ALA A 132 -11.50 0.00 -22.62
C ALA A 132 -12.46 1.20 -22.41
N GLY A 133 -12.92 1.41 -21.18
CA GLY A 133 -13.87 2.46 -20.81
C GLY A 133 -15.35 2.13 -21.08
N PRO A 134 -16.28 3.00 -20.64
CA PRO A 134 -17.73 2.72 -20.70
C PRO A 134 -18.28 2.53 -22.13
N GLY A 135 -19.24 1.62 -22.26
CA GLY A 135 -19.90 1.27 -23.52
C GLY A 135 -19.06 0.39 -24.46
N ARG A 136 -17.95 -0.17 -23.97
CA ARG A 136 -17.04 -1.01 -24.77
C ARG A 136 -17.12 -2.46 -24.31
N VAL A 137 -16.86 -3.35 -25.26
CA VAL A 137 -16.65 -4.77 -25.01
C VAL A 137 -15.17 -5.08 -25.20
N VAL A 138 -14.56 -5.79 -24.25
CA VAL A 138 -13.13 -6.13 -24.23
C VAL A 138 -12.91 -7.56 -23.73
N VAL A 139 -11.78 -8.17 -24.11
CA VAL A 139 -11.39 -9.51 -23.62
C VAL A 139 -10.26 -9.40 -22.61
N ALA A 140 -10.35 -10.16 -21.52
CA ALA A 140 -9.31 -10.29 -20.52
C ALA A 140 -9.01 -11.76 -20.20
N GLU A 141 -7.73 -12.12 -20.09
CA GLU A 141 -7.32 -13.45 -19.61
C GLU A 141 -7.11 -13.41 -18.09
N SER A 142 -7.59 -14.43 -17.39
CA SER A 142 -7.33 -14.64 -15.97
C SER A 142 -7.09 -16.12 -15.67
N GLN A 143 -6.80 -16.42 -14.40
CA GLN A 143 -6.71 -17.79 -13.90
C GLN A 143 -8.00 -18.64 -14.10
N PHE A 144 -9.13 -18.00 -14.37
CA PHE A 144 -10.42 -18.68 -14.59
C PHE A 144 -10.70 -18.98 -16.07
N GLY A 145 -9.92 -18.42 -17.00
CA GLY A 145 -10.15 -18.49 -18.44
C GLY A 145 -10.17 -17.10 -19.08
N PHE A 146 -11.03 -16.93 -20.09
CA PHE A 146 -11.16 -15.69 -20.85
C PHE A 146 -12.50 -15.03 -20.56
N HIS A 147 -12.45 -13.76 -20.18
CA HIS A 147 -13.62 -12.94 -19.90
C HIS A 147 -13.90 -12.04 -21.09
N VAL A 148 -15.09 -12.14 -21.68
CA VAL A 148 -15.64 -11.12 -22.57
C VAL A 148 -16.45 -10.16 -21.72
N ILE A 149 -16.00 -8.92 -21.59
CA ILE A 149 -16.48 -7.95 -20.61
C ILE A 149 -17.17 -6.81 -21.35
N GLU A 150 -18.43 -6.53 -21.03
CA GLU A 150 -19.09 -5.29 -21.40
C GLU A 150 -19.04 -4.30 -20.24
N VAL A 151 -18.39 -3.17 -20.46
CA VAL A 151 -18.26 -2.09 -19.48
C VAL A 151 -19.49 -1.21 -19.58
N ILE A 152 -20.35 -1.25 -18.56
CA ILE A 152 -21.58 -0.44 -18.52
C ILE A 152 -21.23 0.99 -18.06
N SER A 153 -20.45 1.11 -16.99
CA SER A 153 -19.97 2.37 -16.44
C SER A 153 -18.69 2.13 -15.64
N SER A 154 -17.76 3.07 -15.66
CA SER A 154 -16.54 2.98 -14.87
C SER A 154 -15.93 4.36 -14.60
N GLY A 155 -15.06 4.46 -13.59
CA GLY A 155 -14.36 5.68 -13.23
C GLY A 155 -14.73 6.16 -11.82
N PRO A 156 -14.45 7.43 -11.47
CA PRO A 156 -14.77 7.97 -10.16
C PRO A 156 -16.28 7.91 -9.90
N ALA A 157 -16.71 7.31 -8.80
CA ALA A 157 -18.12 7.16 -8.48
C ALA A 157 -18.74 8.52 -8.15
N THR A 158 -19.77 8.89 -8.92
CA THR A 158 -20.55 10.10 -8.74
C THR A 158 -22.04 9.76 -8.86
N ALA A 159 -22.90 10.65 -8.37
CA ALA A 159 -24.33 10.50 -8.55
C ALA A 159 -24.77 10.45 -10.04
N GLN A 160 -23.93 10.95 -10.96
CA GLN A 160 -24.23 11.01 -12.39
C GLN A 160 -23.87 9.73 -13.15
N ASN A 161 -22.80 9.03 -12.77
CA ASN A 161 -22.29 7.86 -13.49
C ASN A 161 -22.54 6.54 -12.76
N HIS A 162 -23.23 6.58 -11.62
CA HIS A 162 -23.61 5.40 -10.86
C HIS A 162 -25.13 5.32 -10.59
N PRO A 163 -25.93 4.82 -11.54
CA PRO A 163 -27.39 4.84 -11.44
C PRO A 163 -27.96 3.95 -10.32
N GLN A 164 -27.18 3.00 -9.79
CA GLN A 164 -27.61 2.05 -8.76
C GLN A 164 -27.19 2.41 -7.33
N LEU A 165 -26.37 3.45 -7.11
CA LEU A 165 -26.02 3.88 -5.75
C LEU A 165 -26.86 5.09 -5.38
N ASP A 166 -27.55 4.99 -4.26
CA ASP A 166 -28.08 6.16 -3.59
C ASP A 166 -26.95 6.98 -2.95
N ALA A 167 -27.30 8.16 -2.43
CA ALA A 167 -26.35 9.04 -1.77
C ALA A 167 -25.66 8.39 -0.56
N GLU A 168 -26.36 7.49 0.15
CA GLU A 168 -25.82 6.80 1.32
C GLU A 168 -24.74 5.78 0.93
N SER A 169 -24.96 5.03 -0.15
CA SER A 169 -24.01 4.04 -0.62
C SER A 169 -22.78 4.68 -1.26
N LEU A 170 -22.94 5.82 -1.94
CA LEU A 170 -21.81 6.65 -2.38
C LEU A 170 -20.99 7.17 -1.20
N ALA A 171 -21.64 7.62 -0.12
CA ALA A 171 -20.95 8.09 1.08
C ALA A 171 -20.16 6.97 1.76
N ARG A 172 -20.76 5.77 1.89
CA ARG A 172 -20.04 4.58 2.41
C ARG A 172 -18.82 4.23 1.58
N MET A 173 -18.95 4.20 0.25
CA MET A 173 -17.82 3.91 -0.63
C MET A 173 -16.70 4.95 -0.49
N ALA A 174 -17.04 6.22 -0.29
CA ALA A 174 -16.06 7.27 -0.07
C ALA A 174 -15.33 7.07 1.28
N GLU A 175 -16.06 6.73 2.35
CA GLU A 175 -15.48 6.43 3.65
C GLU A 175 -14.56 5.19 3.60
N ASP A 176 -15.01 4.11 2.97
CA ASP A 176 -14.23 2.88 2.81
C ASP A 176 -12.95 3.13 1.99
N ALA A 177 -13.02 3.92 0.92
CA ALA A 177 -11.85 4.28 0.13
C ALA A 177 -10.88 5.18 0.89
N GLU A 178 -11.38 6.12 1.71
CA GLU A 178 -10.55 6.94 2.58
C GLU A 178 -9.80 6.08 3.62
N LEU A 179 -10.50 5.12 4.25
CA LEU A 179 -9.90 4.18 5.19
C LEU A 179 -8.85 3.29 4.52
N ALA A 180 -9.13 2.80 3.30
CA ALA A 180 -8.18 2.00 2.53
C ALA A 180 -6.94 2.81 2.15
N ALA A 181 -7.11 4.03 1.65
CA ALA A 181 -6.01 4.94 1.31
C ALA A 181 -5.15 5.28 2.53
N LEU A 182 -5.79 5.53 3.69
CA LEU A 182 -5.08 5.77 4.93
C LEU A 182 -4.26 4.54 5.36
N SER A 183 -4.83 3.34 5.26
CA SER A 183 -4.13 2.09 5.57
C SER A 183 -2.88 1.89 4.70
N VAL A 184 -2.99 2.13 3.39
CA VAL A 184 -1.86 2.06 2.45
C VAL A 184 -0.78 3.08 2.83
N ALA A 185 -1.15 4.35 3.02
CA ALA A 185 -0.23 5.41 3.40
C ALA A 185 0.50 5.12 4.71
N GLN A 186 -0.21 4.58 5.71
CA GLN A 186 0.38 4.15 6.98
C GLN A 186 1.36 2.99 6.80
N GLY A 187 1.01 2.00 5.95
CA GLY A 187 1.90 0.89 5.63
C GLY A 187 3.19 1.33 4.95
N GLU A 188 3.09 2.23 3.97
CA GLU A 188 4.26 2.83 3.31
C GLU A 188 5.11 3.64 4.27
N ALA A 189 4.49 4.47 5.11
CA ALA A 189 5.19 5.24 6.13
C ALA A 189 5.93 4.33 7.13
N GLN A 190 5.31 3.24 7.56
CA GLN A 190 5.93 2.25 8.42
C GLN A 190 7.13 1.58 7.73
N ALA A 191 7.00 1.22 6.45
CA ALA A 191 8.11 0.65 5.68
C ALA A 191 9.28 1.64 5.53
N GLN A 192 9.00 2.91 5.22
CA GLN A 192 10.01 3.96 5.14
C GLN A 192 10.70 4.20 6.50
N ARG A 193 9.93 4.23 7.59
CA ARG A 193 10.46 4.35 8.95
C ARG A 193 11.40 3.20 9.27
N GLN A 194 11.01 1.96 8.97
CA GLN A 194 11.84 0.78 9.18
C GLN A 194 13.14 0.87 8.37
N GLN A 195 13.08 1.31 7.12
CA GLN A 195 14.26 1.49 6.28
C GLN A 195 15.20 2.56 6.85
N LEU A 196 14.67 3.69 7.34
CA LEU A 196 15.49 4.74 7.96
C LEU A 196 16.21 4.25 9.22
N LEU A 197 15.60 3.37 10.01
CA LEU A 197 16.26 2.77 11.17
C LEU A 197 17.45 1.89 10.74
N ILE A 198 17.29 1.10 9.68
CA ILE A 198 18.37 0.30 9.10
C ILE A 198 19.49 1.22 8.59
N ASP A 199 19.15 2.29 7.87
CA ASP A 199 20.13 3.24 7.35
C ASP A 199 20.90 3.95 8.47
N ILE A 200 20.22 4.37 9.54
CA ILE A 200 20.85 5.00 10.72
C ILE A 200 21.84 4.04 11.37
N GLN A 201 21.46 2.76 11.51
CA GLN A 201 22.34 1.74 12.06
C GLN A 201 23.56 1.48 11.17
N ALA A 202 23.38 1.40 9.84
CA ALA A 202 24.47 1.24 8.89
C ALA A 202 25.47 2.42 8.92
N GLN A 203 24.99 3.66 9.05
CA GLN A 203 25.85 4.84 9.15
C GLN A 203 26.73 4.85 10.41
N ILE A 204 26.24 4.26 11.51
CA ILE A 204 27.03 4.11 12.74
C ILE A 204 28.16 3.12 12.50
N PHE A 205 27.84 1.98 11.88
CA PHE A 205 28.83 0.97 11.51
C PHE A 205 29.93 1.55 10.60
N GLU A 206 29.56 2.25 9.53
CA GLU A 206 30.52 2.87 8.61
C GLU A 206 31.41 3.91 9.29
N ARG A 207 30.85 4.73 10.19
CA ARG A 207 31.58 5.85 10.80
C ARG A 207 32.51 5.40 11.93
N TYR A 208 32.11 4.43 12.73
CA TYR A 208 32.82 4.09 13.97
C TYR A 208 33.44 2.68 13.95
N GLY A 209 33.03 1.81 13.01
CA GLY A 209 33.52 0.45 12.88
C GLY A 209 32.87 -0.55 13.86
N PRO A 210 33.16 -1.86 13.74
CA PRO A 210 32.57 -2.91 14.57
C PRO A 210 33.11 -2.94 16.01
N ASP A 211 34.28 -2.34 16.29
CA ASP A 211 35.00 -2.47 17.56
C ASP A 211 34.76 -1.33 18.55
N VAL A 212 33.64 -0.62 18.41
CA VAL A 212 33.34 0.55 19.23
C VAL A 212 32.91 0.10 20.63
N ARG A 213 33.74 0.44 21.63
CA ARG A 213 33.32 0.45 23.03
C ARG A 213 32.44 1.68 23.26
N ILE A 214 31.15 1.45 23.49
CA ILE A 214 30.19 2.53 23.70
C ILE A 214 30.23 3.05 25.15
N ASP A 215 30.53 2.20 26.13
CA ASP A 215 30.77 2.55 27.54
C ASP A 215 31.39 1.33 28.24
N ASP A 216 32.22 1.55 29.27
CA ASP A 216 32.80 0.46 30.06
C ASP A 216 31.76 -0.33 30.87
N ARG A 217 30.55 0.22 31.08
CA ARG A 217 29.43 -0.41 31.80
C ARG A 217 28.45 -1.16 30.90
N TYR A 218 28.34 -0.79 29.62
CA TYR A 218 27.39 -1.40 28.69
C TYR A 218 28.06 -2.41 27.75
N GLY A 219 29.37 -2.36 27.56
CA GLY A 219 30.13 -3.33 26.76
C GLY A 219 30.37 -2.90 25.32
N ARG A 220 30.48 -3.86 24.40
CA ARG A 220 30.80 -3.61 22.98
C ARG A 220 29.53 -3.49 22.14
N TRP A 221 29.56 -2.64 21.13
CA TRP A 221 28.55 -2.65 20.09
C TRP A 221 28.62 -3.99 19.31
N ASP A 222 27.51 -4.70 19.20
CA ASP A 222 27.36 -5.89 18.36
C ASP A 222 26.69 -5.49 17.04
N PRO A 223 27.42 -5.54 15.91
CA PRO A 223 26.91 -5.11 14.61
C PRO A 223 25.91 -6.10 14.00
N ASP A 224 25.94 -7.38 14.38
CA ASP A 224 25.03 -8.41 13.86
C ASP A 224 23.68 -8.38 14.58
N GLN A 225 23.69 -7.98 15.86
CA GLN A 225 22.49 -7.85 16.69
C GLN A 225 21.97 -6.42 16.80
N PHE A 226 22.67 -5.46 16.21
CA PHE A 226 22.33 -4.03 16.23
C PHE A 226 22.05 -3.48 17.63
N ARG A 227 22.82 -3.93 18.63
CA ARG A 227 22.65 -3.55 20.04
C ARG A 227 23.98 -3.51 20.77
N VAL A 228 23.99 -2.90 21.94
CA VAL A 228 25.13 -2.98 22.86
C VAL A 228 25.05 -4.29 23.64
N VAL A 229 26.14 -5.07 23.65
CA VAL A 229 26.25 -6.34 24.36
C VAL A 229 27.24 -6.17 25.51
N VAL A 230 26.77 -6.51 26.71
CA VAL A 230 27.58 -6.44 27.93
C VAL A 230 28.53 -7.64 27.93
N ASP A 231 29.83 -7.39 28.06
CA ASP A 231 30.81 -8.44 28.32
C ASP A 231 30.46 -9.06 29.68
N GLN A 232 29.90 -10.28 29.69
CA GLN A 232 29.73 -11.03 30.93
C GLN A 232 31.12 -11.50 31.41
N THR A 233 31.83 -10.62 32.12
CA THR A 233 33.00 -11.03 32.90
C THR A 233 32.50 -11.77 34.14
N GLY A 234 32.88 -13.04 34.26
CA GLY A 234 32.76 -13.82 35.50
C GLY A 234 33.73 -13.39 36.59
#